data_AF-A0A031LTZ8-F1
#
_entry.id   AF-A0A031LTZ8-F1
#
_cell.length_a   1.000
_cell.length_b   1.000
_cell.length_c   1.000
_cell.angle_alpha   90.00
_cell.angle_beta   90.00
_cell.angle_gamma   90.00
#
_symmetry.space_group_name_H-M   'P 1'
#
loop_
_entity.id
_entity.type
_entity.pdbx_description
1 polymer ?
#
loop_
_entity_poly.entity_id
_entity_poly.type
_entity_poly.pdbx_seq_one_letter_code
_entity_poly.pdbx_strand_id
1 'polypeptide(L)'
;MKTKGYLGHVRISPEGRVVESDVSNSEEIAKVIKFNIEKGNEEAKELGFSKLNGFAMIGSDKSLAFMKNLAVLVDNQKVDWQELFVEYVYNKVWIAIGSILVIISVILYYLAIFTPFMNYFAPEPRLYLPTILILVGVIFLGMSRTKFSYRL
;
A
#
# COMPACT_ATOMS: atom_id res chain seq x y z
N MET A 1 -0.43 5.68 -11.92
CA MET A 1 -1.51 5.07 -11.12
C MET A 1 -2.54 4.48 -12.06
N LYS A 2 -3.14 3.31 -11.79
CA LYS A 2 -4.12 2.67 -12.67
C LYS A 2 -5.41 2.36 -11.90
N THR A 3 -6.07 3.39 -11.38
CA THR A 3 -7.41 3.25 -10.80
C THR A 3 -8.42 3.73 -11.83
N LYS A 4 -9.55 3.03 -11.98
CA LYS A 4 -10.63 3.51 -12.85
C LYS A 4 -11.12 4.88 -12.37
N GLY A 5 -11.41 5.78 -13.32
CA GLY A 5 -11.85 7.14 -13.01
C GLY A 5 -10.75 8.08 -12.49
N TYR A 6 -9.48 7.72 -12.59
CA TYR A 6 -8.37 8.59 -12.19
C TYR A 6 -8.36 9.91 -12.99
N LEU A 7 -8.39 11.04 -12.29
CA LEU A 7 -8.34 12.39 -12.88
C LEU A 7 -7.02 13.11 -12.62
N GLY A 8 -6.29 12.73 -11.56
CA GLY A 8 -5.02 13.35 -11.22
C GLY A 8 -4.62 13.06 -9.78
N HIS A 9 -3.42 13.49 -9.40
CA HIS A 9 -2.91 13.33 -8.05
C HIS A 9 -2.09 14.53 -7.59
N VAL A 10 -2.01 14.72 -6.27
CA VAL A 10 -1.16 15.70 -5.61
C VAL A 10 -0.46 15.01 -4.46
N ARG A 11 0.87 14.99 -4.46
CA ARG A 11 1.69 14.53 -3.34
C ARG A 11 2.10 15.73 -2.50
N ILE A 12 1.94 15.59 -1.20
CA ILE A 12 2.21 16.65 -0.24
C ILE A 12 3.35 16.22 0.69
N SER A 13 4.20 17.15 1.12
CA SER A 13 5.23 16.89 2.12
C SER A 13 4.59 16.83 3.53
N PRO A 14 5.29 16.28 4.54
CA PRO A 14 4.82 16.35 5.93
C PRO A 14 4.50 17.77 6.42
N GLU A 15 5.16 18.79 5.84
CA GLU A 15 4.98 20.21 6.15
C GLU A 15 3.81 20.86 5.38
N GLY A 16 3.10 20.10 4.54
CA GLY A 16 1.95 20.58 3.80
C GLY A 16 2.26 21.26 2.47
N ARG A 17 3.45 21.06 1.90
CA ARG A 17 3.86 21.64 0.60
C ARG A 17 3.66 20.65 -0.55
N VAL A 18 3.32 21.12 -1.74
CA VAL A 18 3.22 20.26 -2.93
C VAL A 18 4.62 19.76 -3.33
N VAL A 19 4.78 18.45 -3.43
CA VAL A 19 6.03 17.78 -3.88
C VAL A 19 5.91 17.33 -5.33
N GLU A 20 4.72 16.85 -5.72
CA GLU A 20 4.43 16.31 -7.05
C GLU A 20 2.95 16.57 -7.36
N SER A 21 2.61 16.96 -8.59
CA SER A 21 1.22 17.14 -9.00
C SER A 21 1.05 17.00 -10.51
N ASP A 22 -0.02 16.31 -10.89
CA ASP A 22 -0.50 16.24 -12.29
C ASP A 22 -1.71 17.17 -12.53
N VAL A 23 -2.09 17.98 -11.54
CA VAL A 23 -3.27 18.86 -11.58
C VAL A 23 -2.85 20.32 -11.49
N SER A 24 -3.49 21.18 -12.29
CA SER A 24 -3.23 22.63 -12.35
C SER A 24 -3.53 23.37 -11.04
N ASN A 25 -4.49 22.88 -10.24
CA ASN A 25 -4.96 23.52 -9.01
C ASN A 25 -4.31 22.89 -7.76
N SER A 26 -3.07 22.44 -7.89
CA SER A 26 -2.34 21.68 -6.85
C SER A 26 -2.23 22.42 -5.51
N GLU A 27 -1.95 23.71 -5.54
CA GLU A 27 -1.80 24.57 -4.35
C GLU A 27 -3.12 24.73 -3.58
N GLU A 28 -4.24 24.87 -4.30
CA GLU A 28 -5.56 24.97 -3.68
C GLU A 28 -5.97 23.64 -3.04
N ILE A 29 -5.74 22.54 -3.76
CA ILE A 29 -5.95 21.18 -3.24
C ILE A 29 -5.08 20.93 -2.00
N ALA A 30 -3.82 21.35 -2.00
CA ALA A 30 -2.94 21.21 -0.85
C ALA A 30 -3.43 21.99 0.38
N LYS A 31 -3.96 23.20 0.19
CA LYS A 31 -4.58 23.98 1.28
C LYS A 31 -5.80 23.28 1.87
N VAL A 32 -6.69 22.76 1.01
CA VAL A 32 -7.86 22.00 1.44
C VAL A 32 -7.44 20.76 2.23
N ILE A 33 -6.43 20.03 1.74
CA ILE A 33 -5.93 18.83 2.42
C ILE A 33 -5.32 19.19 3.77
N LYS A 34 -4.48 20.22 3.84
CA LYS A 34 -3.87 20.69 5.09
C LYS A 34 -4.94 21.04 6.13
N PHE A 35 -5.96 21.81 5.75
CA PHE A 35 -7.06 22.17 6.62
C PHE A 35 -7.80 20.93 7.17
N ASN A 36 -8.12 19.95 6.30
CA ASN A 36 -8.81 18.73 6.70
C ASN A 36 -7.94 17.84 7.60
N ILE A 37 -6.62 17.78 7.40
CA ILE A 37 -5.70 17.05 8.27
C ILE A 37 -5.64 17.72 9.65
N GLU A 38 -5.51 19.05 9.71
CA GLU A 38 -5.44 19.79 10.97
C GLU A 38 -6.72 19.59 11.78
N LYS A 39 -7.89 19.88 11.18
CA LYS A 39 -9.19 19.70 11.83
C LYS A 39 -9.46 18.24 12.19
N GLY A 40 -9.18 17.31 11.28
CA GLY A 40 -9.38 15.88 11.54
C GLY A 40 -8.45 15.33 12.62
N ASN A 41 -7.26 15.90 12.81
CA ASN A 41 -6.38 15.54 13.92
C ASN A 41 -6.87 16.10 15.26
N GLU A 42 -7.52 17.26 15.28
CA GLU A 42 -8.18 17.79 16.47
C GLU A 42 -9.31 16.85 16.90
N GLU A 43 -10.23 16.52 15.99
CA GLU A 43 -11.34 15.59 16.23
C GLU A 43 -10.83 14.19 16.62
N ALA A 44 -9.77 13.68 15.97
CA ALA A 44 -9.17 12.40 16.31
C ALA A 44 -8.65 12.37 17.75
N LYS A 45 -8.01 13.45 18.22
CA LYS A 45 -7.50 13.55 19.60
C LYS A 45 -8.63 13.59 20.62
N GLU A 46 -9.72 14.28 20.33
CA GLU A 46 -10.92 14.29 21.17
C GLU A 46 -11.52 12.89 21.34
N LEU A 47 -11.45 12.08 20.29
CA LEU A 47 -11.91 10.69 20.28
C LEU A 47 -10.88 9.67 20.81
N GLY A 48 -9.73 10.13 21.32
CA GLY A 48 -8.68 9.27 21.88
C GLY A 48 -7.76 8.60 20.86
N PHE A 49 -7.82 9.01 19.59
CA PHE A 49 -6.89 8.59 18.55
C PHE A 49 -5.67 9.53 18.49
N SER A 50 -4.53 9.02 18.03
CA SER A 50 -3.29 9.81 17.96
C SER A 50 -3.25 10.77 16.77
N LYS A 51 -3.78 10.36 15.62
CA LYS A 51 -3.83 11.14 14.38
C LYS A 51 -4.82 10.55 13.38
N LEU A 52 -5.25 11.38 12.43
CA LEU A 52 -5.97 10.97 11.24
C LEU A 52 -5.02 10.28 10.25
N ASN A 53 -5.39 9.10 9.78
CA ASN A 53 -4.56 8.30 8.85
C ASN A 53 -4.84 8.59 7.37
N GLY A 54 -6.01 9.15 7.07
CA GLY A 54 -6.48 9.53 5.74
C GLY A 54 -7.95 9.89 5.77
N PHE A 55 -8.45 10.46 4.68
CA PHE A 55 -9.85 10.82 4.53
C PHE A 55 -10.25 10.74 3.06
N ALA A 56 -11.55 10.64 2.80
CA ALA A 56 -12.13 10.76 1.47
C ALA A 56 -13.24 11.80 1.50
N MET A 57 -13.19 12.75 0.57
CA MET A 57 -14.26 13.71 0.32
C MET A 57 -15.04 13.23 -0.90
N ILE A 58 -16.28 12.81 -0.66
CA ILE A 58 -17.17 12.28 -1.70
C ILE A 58 -18.04 13.43 -2.24
N GLY A 59 -17.77 13.88 -3.46
CA GLY A 59 -18.59 14.89 -4.14
C GLY A 59 -19.72 14.26 -4.96
N SER A 60 -20.43 15.07 -5.76
CA SER A 60 -21.40 14.57 -6.75
C SER A 60 -20.67 13.97 -7.96
N ASP A 61 -19.80 14.76 -8.58
CA ASP A 61 -19.14 14.37 -9.85
C ASP A 61 -17.69 13.93 -9.66
N LYS A 62 -16.98 14.58 -8.73
CA LYS A 62 -15.57 14.32 -8.43
C LYS A 62 -15.39 14.08 -6.95
N SER A 63 -14.48 13.19 -6.61
CA SER A 63 -14.07 12.96 -5.24
C SER A 63 -12.57 13.05 -5.09
N LEU A 64 -12.15 13.28 -3.85
CA LEU A 64 -10.76 13.34 -3.47
C LEU A 64 -10.51 12.38 -2.32
N ALA A 65 -9.58 11.46 -2.51
CA ALA A 65 -9.08 10.60 -1.45
C ALA A 65 -7.68 11.04 -1.07
N PHE A 66 -7.40 11.15 0.22
CA PHE A 66 -6.08 11.49 0.74
C PHE A 66 -5.63 10.44 1.74
N MET A 67 -4.47 9.85 1.49
CA MET A 67 -3.83 8.93 2.43
C MET A 67 -2.33 8.86 2.15
N LYS A 68 -1.51 8.62 3.18
CA LYS A 68 -0.04 8.49 3.05
C LYS A 68 0.59 9.62 2.23
N ASN A 69 0.17 10.86 2.48
CA ASN A 69 0.67 12.05 1.80
C ASN A 69 0.39 12.13 0.29
N LEU A 70 -0.49 11.26 -0.22
CA LEU A 70 -0.92 11.25 -1.62
C LEU A 70 -2.42 11.53 -1.68
N ALA A 71 -2.78 12.61 -2.35
CA ALA A 71 -4.14 12.91 -2.73
C ALA A 71 -4.40 12.43 -4.15
N VAL A 72 -5.53 11.74 -4.34
CA VAL A 72 -5.99 11.26 -5.63
C VAL A 72 -7.35 11.86 -5.91
N LEU A 73 -7.49 12.47 -7.09
CA LEU A 73 -8.76 12.94 -7.61
C LEU A 73 -9.34 11.87 -8.53
N VAL A 74 -10.62 11.56 -8.32
CA VAL A 74 -11.35 10.53 -9.06
C VAL A 74 -12.71 11.03 -9.53
N ASP A 75 -13.14 10.51 -10.68
CA ASP A 75 -14.49 10.61 -11.23
C ASP A 75 -15.40 9.58 -10.54
N ASN A 76 -16.45 10.05 -9.88
CA ASN A 76 -17.35 9.22 -9.08
C ASN A 76 -18.13 8.19 -9.88
N GLN A 77 -18.40 8.47 -11.15
CA GLN A 77 -19.19 7.56 -11.99
C GLN A 77 -18.39 6.33 -12.41
N LYS A 78 -17.05 6.39 -12.29
CA LYS A 78 -16.14 5.36 -12.80
C LYS A 78 -15.24 4.75 -11.74
N VAL A 79 -15.13 5.37 -10.57
CA VAL A 79 -14.18 4.95 -9.54
C VAL A 79 -14.58 3.63 -8.89
N ASP A 80 -13.61 2.72 -8.82
CA ASP A 80 -13.68 1.58 -7.93
C ASP A 80 -12.96 1.94 -6.62
N TRP A 81 -13.75 2.25 -5.59
CA TRP A 81 -13.22 2.62 -4.27
C TRP A 81 -12.40 1.51 -3.65
N GLN A 82 -12.75 0.24 -3.87
CA GLN A 82 -12.00 -0.88 -3.34
C GLN A 82 -10.61 -0.94 -3.98
N GLU A 83 -10.51 -0.76 -5.29
CA GLU A 83 -9.22 -0.71 -6.01
C GLU A 83 -8.34 0.44 -5.50
N LEU A 84 -8.94 1.62 -5.31
CA LEU A 84 -8.24 2.79 -4.78
C LEU A 84 -7.71 2.54 -3.36
N PHE A 85 -8.52 1.97 -2.46
CA PHE A 85 -8.09 1.67 -1.10
C PHE A 85 -7.01 0.57 -1.07
N VAL A 86 -7.07 -0.42 -1.97
CA VAL A 86 -6.02 -1.45 -2.08
C VAL A 86 -4.66 -0.83 -2.45
N GLU A 87 -4.62 0.09 -3.42
CA GLU A 87 -3.40 0.85 -3.77
C GLU A 87 -2.83 1.60 -2.56
N TYR A 88 -3.72 2.11 -1.74
CA TYR A 88 -3.40 2.86 -0.55
C TYR A 88 -2.94 1.98 0.61
N VAL A 89 -3.49 0.79 0.79
CA VAL A 89 -3.22 -0.10 1.94
C VAL A 89 -1.99 -0.99 1.72
N TYR A 90 -1.76 -1.44 0.50
CA TYR A 90 -0.72 -2.42 0.22
C TYR A 90 0.53 -1.80 -0.38
N ASN A 91 1.70 -2.22 0.11
CA ASN A 91 2.95 -1.88 -0.56
C ASN A 91 3.30 -2.97 -1.59
N LYS A 92 3.17 -2.62 -2.87
CA LYS A 92 3.43 -3.51 -4.02
C LYS A 92 4.82 -4.13 -4.00
N VAL A 93 5.83 -3.41 -3.50
CA VAL A 93 7.21 -3.92 -3.44
C VAL A 93 7.30 -5.11 -2.47
N TRP A 94 6.69 -5.00 -1.30
CA TRP A 94 6.67 -6.09 -0.31
C TRP A 94 5.82 -7.28 -0.79
N ILE A 95 4.70 -7.02 -1.48
CA ILE A 95 3.92 -8.09 -2.14
C ILE A 95 4.78 -8.81 -3.17
N ALA A 96 5.45 -8.08 -4.05
CA ALA A 96 6.24 -8.65 -5.13
C ALA A 96 7.41 -9.48 -4.58
N ILE A 97 8.20 -8.92 -3.66
CA ILE A 97 9.33 -9.63 -3.03
C ILE A 97 8.82 -10.88 -2.29
N GLY A 98 7.79 -10.75 -1.47
CA GLY A 98 7.22 -11.87 -0.73
C GLY A 98 6.72 -12.99 -1.66
N SER A 99 6.01 -12.63 -2.73
CA SER A 99 5.49 -13.59 -3.71
C SER A 99 6.61 -14.34 -4.44
N ILE A 100 7.63 -13.62 -4.90
CA ILE A 100 8.79 -14.21 -5.58
C ILE A 100 9.52 -15.19 -4.66
N LEU A 101 9.76 -14.81 -3.40
CA LEU A 101 10.44 -15.68 -2.42
C LEU A 101 9.65 -16.97 -2.16
N VAL A 102 8.32 -16.88 -2.05
CA VAL A 102 7.45 -18.05 -1.90
C VAL A 102 7.52 -18.94 -3.14
N ILE A 103 7.42 -18.38 -4.34
CA ILE A 103 7.50 -19.15 -5.60
C ILE A 103 8.84 -19.88 -5.72
N ILE A 104 9.96 -19.18 -5.47
CA ILE A 104 11.29 -19.76 -5.50
C ILE A 104 11.42 -20.88 -4.45
N SER A 105 10.88 -20.67 -3.24
CA SER A 105 10.86 -21.70 -2.21
C SER A 105 10.11 -22.96 -2.65
N VAL A 106 8.93 -22.81 -3.26
CA VAL A 106 8.14 -23.95 -3.76
C VAL A 106 8.91 -24.72 -4.84
N ILE A 107 9.56 -24.01 -5.77
CA ILE A 107 10.40 -24.63 -6.80
C ILE A 107 11.56 -25.39 -6.16
N LEU A 108 12.22 -24.80 -5.17
CA LEU A 108 13.34 -25.44 -4.46
C LEU A 108 12.89 -26.67 -3.66
N TYR A 109 11.72 -26.63 -3.02
CA TYR A 109 11.13 -27.82 -2.38
C TYR A 109 10.87 -28.93 -3.40
N TYR A 110 10.30 -28.57 -4.56
CA TYR A 110 10.07 -29.54 -5.63
C TYR A 110 11.38 -30.19 -6.09
N LEU A 111 12.42 -29.39 -6.33
CA LEU A 111 13.73 -29.88 -6.72
C LEU A 111 14.39 -30.74 -5.61
N ALA A 112 14.25 -30.35 -4.35
CA ALA A 112 14.83 -31.06 -3.21
C ALA A 112 14.26 -32.47 -3.03
N ILE A 113 12.96 -32.64 -3.27
CA ILE A 113 12.21 -33.87 -2.98
C ILE A 113 12.12 -34.78 -4.20
N PHE A 114 11.86 -34.22 -5.38
CA PHE A 114 11.48 -34.99 -6.56
C PHE A 114 12.58 -35.09 -7.62
N THR A 115 13.73 -34.44 -7.43
CA THR A 115 14.81 -34.46 -8.42
C THR A 115 16.17 -34.78 -7.80
N PRO A 116 17.10 -35.38 -8.57
CA PRO A 116 18.46 -35.61 -8.08
C PRO A 116 19.33 -34.35 -8.07
N PHE A 117 18.79 -33.19 -8.44
CA PHE A 117 19.54 -31.95 -8.64
C PHE A 117 20.31 -31.51 -7.38
N MET A 118 19.77 -31.79 -6.19
CA MET A 118 20.40 -31.46 -4.90
C MET A 118 20.98 -32.68 -4.17
N ASN A 119 21.21 -33.80 -4.88
CA ASN A 119 21.69 -35.04 -4.26
C ASN A 119 23.10 -34.96 -3.66
N TYR A 120 23.89 -33.94 -4.03
CA TYR A 120 25.19 -33.65 -3.43
C TYR A 120 25.10 -33.24 -1.95
N PHE A 121 23.95 -32.70 -1.50
CA PHE A 121 23.73 -32.37 -0.10
C PHE A 121 23.09 -33.54 0.67
N ALA A 122 23.29 -33.64 1.98
CA ALA A 122 22.48 -34.54 2.81
C ALA A 122 20.99 -34.13 2.79
N PRO A 123 20.03 -35.04 3.03
CA PRO A 123 18.59 -34.75 2.91
C PRO A 123 18.10 -33.56 3.74
N GLU A 124 18.61 -33.39 4.97
CA GLU A 124 18.22 -32.31 5.87
C GLU A 124 18.65 -30.91 5.36
N PRO A 125 19.93 -30.67 4.99
CA PRO A 125 20.37 -29.41 4.39
C PRO A 125 19.59 -28.96 3.15
N ARG A 126 19.08 -29.90 2.34
CA ARG A 126 18.31 -29.59 1.12
C ARG A 126 17.03 -28.81 1.42
N LEU A 127 16.48 -28.95 2.62
CA LEU A 127 15.22 -28.34 3.02
C LEU A 127 15.42 -27.00 3.77
N TYR A 128 16.61 -26.69 4.28
CA TYR A 128 16.83 -25.47 5.05
C TYR A 128 16.65 -24.20 4.22
N LEU A 129 17.26 -24.12 3.03
CA LEU A 129 17.12 -22.96 2.16
C LEU A 129 15.65 -22.69 1.74
N PRO A 130 14.88 -23.67 1.20
CA PRO A 130 13.48 -23.42 0.87
C PRO A 130 12.65 -23.07 2.12
N THR A 131 12.93 -23.67 3.28
CA THR A 131 12.24 -23.34 4.54
C THR A 131 12.50 -21.89 4.98
N ILE A 132 13.74 -21.41 4.89
CA ILE A 132 14.06 -20.02 5.24
C ILE A 132 13.37 -19.07 4.25
N LEU A 133 13.42 -19.37 2.96
CA LEU A 133 12.80 -18.54 1.92
C LEU A 133 11.28 -18.43 2.07
N ILE A 134 10.58 -19.52 2.44
CA ILE A 134 9.12 -19.45 2.65
C ILE A 134 8.79 -18.63 3.90
N LEU A 135 9.55 -18.78 4.99
CA LEU A 135 9.34 -18.00 6.22
C LEU A 135 9.54 -16.51 5.95
N VAL A 136 10.64 -16.13 5.29
CA VAL A 136 10.90 -14.74 4.92
C VAL A 136 9.84 -14.23 3.95
N GLY A 137 9.47 -15.01 2.93
CA GLY A 137 8.43 -14.63 1.96
C GLY A 137 7.08 -14.35 2.61
N VAL A 138 6.64 -15.22 3.52
CA VAL A 138 5.39 -15.04 4.29
C VAL A 138 5.46 -13.81 5.20
N ILE A 139 6.60 -13.55 5.84
CA ILE A 139 6.79 -12.32 6.64
C ILE A 139 6.65 -11.07 5.76
N PHE A 140 7.29 -11.05 4.59
CA PHE A 140 7.19 -9.93 3.64
C PHE A 140 5.75 -9.73 3.16
N LEU A 141 5.01 -10.81 2.88
CA LEU A 141 3.58 -10.73 2.55
C LEU A 141 2.74 -10.21 3.72
N GLY A 142 3.02 -10.64 4.96
CA GLY A 142 2.36 -10.12 6.15
C GLY A 142 2.64 -8.65 6.41
N MET A 143 3.87 -8.20 6.16
CA MET A 143 4.28 -6.79 6.24
C MET A 143 3.77 -5.93 5.09
N SER A 144 3.33 -6.55 3.99
CA SER A 144 2.84 -5.83 2.81
C SER A 144 1.59 -5.01 3.09
N ARG A 145 0.77 -5.44 4.06
CA ARG A 145 -0.24 -4.59 4.68
C ARG A 145 0.46 -3.55 5.51
N THR A 146 0.35 -2.27 5.12
CA THR A 146 0.86 -1.22 5.99
C THR A 146 0.04 -1.22 7.28
N LYS A 147 0.64 -1.71 8.38
CA LYS A 147 0.09 -1.64 9.73
C LYS A 147 0.00 -0.18 10.15
N PHE A 148 -1.03 0.50 9.71
CA PHE A 148 -1.66 1.56 10.47
C PHE A 148 -3.15 1.23 10.50
N SER A 149 -3.72 1.31 11.69
CA SER A 149 -5.11 1.05 12.02
C SER A 149 -6.07 1.75 11.06
N TYR A 150 -6.47 1.09 9.99
CA TYR A 150 -7.60 1.50 9.16
C TYR A 150 -8.82 0.75 9.67
N ARG A 151 -9.35 1.22 10.81
CA ARG A 151 -10.76 1.03 11.11
C ARG A 151 -11.46 2.17 10.38
N LEU A 152 -12.18 1.83 9.31
CA LEU A 152 -13.31 2.64 8.84
C LEU A 152 -14.37 2.67 9.94
#